data_AF-A0A955DWX5-F1
#
_entry.id   AF-A0A955DWX5-F1
#
_cell.length_a   1.000
_cell.length_b   1.000
_cell.length_c   1.000
_cell.angle_alpha   90.00
_cell.angle_beta   90.00
_cell.angle_gamma   90.00
#
_symmetry.space_group_name_H-M   'P 1'
#
loop_
_entity.id
_entity.type
_entity.pdbx_description
1 polymer ?
#
loop_
_entity_poly.entity_id
_entity_poly.type
_entity_poly.pdbx_seq_one_letter_code
_entity_poly.pdbx_strand_id
1 'polypeptide(L)'
;GMLIVHPRRPTGRQPDRDFAIMLSEWGIPIGASRPNPLEMSDFNVLTMNSKCFPGTEPLVARRGDLVRIRFGNLSGMDNHPIHLHGYSFDIVGSDGGMFPRSARQPATTVIVPTGSCRVIELVAEHSGDWAMHCHMTHHVMNQMGHDFPNMVGADVRRFDRRVRSLVPGYMTMGQNGMASMGEMGMPVPTNSVPMRGGPGAFGNIDMGGMFTILKVRENLTSYDDPGWFENPPGTLARQATDAELAADGVDT
;
A
#
# COMPACT_ATOMS: atom_id res chain seq x y z
N GLY A 1 -5.80 19.42 2.77
CA GLY A 1 -7.25 19.15 2.70
C GLY A 1 -7.66 19.06 1.24
N MET A 2 -8.77 18.37 0.91
CA MET A 2 -9.27 18.25 -0.46
C MET A 2 -10.63 18.93 -0.59
N LEU A 3 -10.79 19.84 -1.56
CA LEU A 3 -12.07 20.47 -1.91
C LEU A 3 -12.60 19.81 -3.18
N ILE A 4 -13.79 19.22 -3.10
CA ILE A 4 -14.46 18.60 -4.25
C ILE A 4 -15.61 19.50 -4.67
N VAL A 5 -15.55 20.02 -5.89
CA VAL A 5 -16.60 20.85 -6.47
C VAL A 5 -17.42 20.01 -7.43
N HIS A 6 -18.68 19.74 -7.07
CA HIS A 6 -19.58 18.98 -7.94
C HIS A 6 -20.12 19.85 -9.07
N PRO A 7 -20.23 19.33 -10.30
CA PRO A 7 -20.87 20.05 -11.38
C PRO A 7 -22.35 20.27 -11.04
N ARG A 8 -22.87 21.46 -11.36
CA ARG A 8 -24.29 21.79 -11.14
C ARG A 8 -25.25 20.82 -11.84
N ARG A 9 -24.82 20.23 -12.96
CA ARG A 9 -25.57 19.24 -13.75
C ARG A 9 -24.65 18.07 -14.08
N PRO A 10 -24.52 17.06 -13.21
CA PRO A 10 -23.67 15.91 -13.48
C PRO A 10 -24.22 15.09 -14.66
N THR A 11 -23.32 14.52 -15.46
CA THR A 11 -23.66 13.62 -16.58
C THR A 11 -23.11 12.22 -16.31
N GLY A 12 -23.82 11.20 -16.79
CA GLY A 12 -23.45 9.79 -16.60
C GLY A 12 -23.80 9.20 -15.22
N ARG A 13 -23.45 7.92 -15.03
CA ARG A 13 -23.62 7.21 -13.75
C ARG A 13 -22.75 7.88 -12.69
N GLN A 14 -23.36 8.17 -11.54
CA GLN A 14 -22.63 8.67 -10.37
C GLN A 14 -21.99 7.51 -9.60
N PRO A 15 -20.85 7.73 -8.93
CA PRO A 15 -20.24 6.68 -8.12
C PRO A 15 -21.14 6.34 -6.94
N ASP A 16 -21.22 5.04 -6.63
CA ASP A 16 -21.87 4.52 -5.43
C ASP A 16 -20.97 4.74 -4.20
N ARG A 17 -19.64 4.76 -4.41
CA ARG A 17 -18.61 5.07 -3.41
C ARG A 17 -17.63 6.09 -3.98
N ASP A 18 -17.41 7.21 -3.28
CA ASP A 18 -16.46 8.26 -3.69
C ASP A 18 -15.48 8.50 -2.53
N PHE A 19 -14.23 8.09 -2.70
CA PHE A 19 -13.17 8.18 -1.69
C PHE A 19 -12.19 9.30 -2.02
N ALA A 20 -11.76 10.04 -0.99
CA ALA A 20 -10.72 11.05 -1.08
C ALA A 20 -9.48 10.61 -0.30
N ILE A 21 -8.34 10.54 -1.00
CA ILE A 21 -7.05 10.14 -0.45
C ILE A 21 -6.04 11.24 -0.71
N MET A 22 -5.56 11.83 0.37
CA MET A 22 -4.44 12.75 0.36
C MET A 22 -3.15 11.98 0.58
N LEU A 23 -2.20 12.14 -0.33
CA LEU A 23 -0.87 11.56 -0.23
C LEU A 23 0.04 12.62 0.38
N SER A 24 0.88 12.23 1.34
CA SER A 24 1.79 13.15 2.02
C SER A 24 3.03 12.42 2.49
N GLU A 25 4.13 13.16 2.54
CA GLU A 25 5.43 12.73 3.02
C GLU A 25 5.89 13.60 4.20
N TRP A 26 6.71 13.01 5.07
CA TRP A 26 7.14 13.63 6.32
C TRP A 26 8.58 13.26 6.61
N GLY A 27 9.39 14.24 6.98
CA GLY A 27 10.69 14.02 7.60
C GLY A 27 10.50 13.94 9.10
N ILE A 28 10.49 12.75 9.69
CA ILE A 28 10.30 12.56 11.14
C ILE A 28 11.57 11.94 11.71
N PRO A 29 12.42 12.73 12.40
CA PRO A 29 13.55 12.17 13.13
C PRO A 29 13.08 11.09 14.11
N ILE A 30 13.88 10.04 14.29
CA ILE A 30 13.57 8.95 15.23
C ILE A 30 13.35 9.55 16.63
N GLY A 31 12.27 9.15 17.31
CA GLY A 31 11.94 9.69 18.63
C GLY A 31 11.12 10.99 18.62
N ALA A 32 11.07 11.71 17.49
CA ALA A 32 10.42 13.01 17.41
C ALA A 32 8.89 12.87 17.44
N SER A 33 8.23 13.73 18.23
CA SER A 33 6.76 13.79 18.29
C SER A 33 6.15 14.64 17.18
N ARG A 34 6.97 15.32 16.37
CA ARG A 34 6.54 16.20 15.29
C ARG A 34 7.47 16.05 14.08
N PRO A 35 6.94 16.15 12.84
CA PRO A 35 7.76 16.24 11.64
C PRO A 35 8.64 17.49 11.64
N ASN A 36 9.79 17.40 10.96
CA ASN A 36 10.64 18.52 10.59
C ASN A 36 9.99 19.28 9.42
N PRO A 37 9.48 20.51 9.63
CA PRO A 37 8.87 21.29 8.55
C PRO A 37 9.88 21.87 7.56
N LEU A 38 11.18 21.79 7.87
CA LEU A 38 12.27 22.24 7.00
C LEU A 38 12.84 21.12 6.14
N GLU A 39 12.31 19.89 6.23
CA GLU A 39 12.74 18.79 5.37
C GLU A 39 12.30 19.02 3.93
N MET A 40 13.22 18.88 2.97
CA MET A 40 13.01 19.21 1.56
C MET A 40 13.37 18.07 0.61
N SER A 41 14.05 17.00 1.06
CA SER A 41 14.47 15.90 0.18
C SER A 41 14.38 14.53 0.83
N ASP A 42 14.69 14.42 2.12
CA ASP A 42 14.97 13.14 2.78
C ASP A 42 13.76 12.71 3.63
N PHE A 43 12.61 12.59 2.97
CA PHE A 43 11.37 12.16 3.62
C PHE A 43 11.42 10.67 3.96
N ASN A 44 11.03 10.32 5.19
CA ASN A 44 11.17 8.96 5.71
C ASN A 44 9.86 8.33 6.19
N VAL A 45 8.76 9.08 6.15
CA VAL A 45 7.41 8.59 6.47
C VAL A 45 6.46 9.05 5.39
N LEU A 46 5.77 8.11 4.76
CA LEU A 46 4.85 8.37 3.68
C LEU A 46 3.47 7.81 4.03
N THR A 47 2.43 8.60 3.76
CA THR A 47 1.09 8.41 4.34
C THR A 47 -0.03 8.54 3.32
N MET A 48 -1.13 7.84 3.60
CA MET A 48 -2.44 8.11 3.04
C MET A 48 -3.30 8.74 4.14
N ASN A 49 -3.87 9.93 3.89
CA ASN A 49 -4.67 10.68 4.87
C ASN A 49 -3.96 10.84 6.23
N SER A 50 -2.65 11.12 6.20
CA SER A 50 -1.79 11.29 7.40
C SER A 50 -1.64 10.04 8.28
N LYS A 51 -1.95 8.86 7.74
CA LYS A 51 -1.73 7.56 8.39
C LYS A 51 -0.83 6.67 7.54
N CYS A 52 0.03 5.91 8.18
CA CYS A 52 0.73 4.78 7.59
C CYS A 52 -0.05 3.50 7.92
N PHE A 53 -0.03 2.51 7.03
CA PHE A 53 -0.49 1.18 7.38
C PHE A 53 0.34 0.63 8.57
N PRO A 54 -0.28 -0.06 9.56
CA PRO A 54 -1.65 -0.56 9.62
C PRO A 54 -2.72 0.42 10.15
N GLY A 55 -2.38 1.70 10.32
CA GLY A 55 -3.31 2.71 10.80
C GLY A 55 -4.20 3.35 9.72
N THR A 56 -4.09 2.92 8.46
CA THR A 56 -4.98 3.35 7.38
C THR A 56 -6.30 2.59 7.45
N GLU A 57 -7.40 3.28 7.13
CA GLU A 57 -8.72 2.66 7.07
C GLU A 57 -8.92 1.98 5.70
N PRO A 58 -9.54 0.78 5.65
CA PRO A 58 -9.84 0.13 4.39
C PRO A 58 -10.89 0.90 3.58
N LEU A 59 -10.84 0.77 2.26
CA LEU A 59 -11.89 1.24 1.38
C LEU A 59 -12.95 0.14 1.26
N VAL A 60 -14.15 0.39 1.75
CA VAL A 60 -15.23 -0.62 1.75
C VAL A 60 -16.24 -0.35 0.64
N ALA A 61 -16.48 -1.35 -0.20
CA ALA A 61 -17.43 -1.31 -1.31
C ALA A 61 -18.28 -2.59 -1.39
N ARG A 62 -19.49 -2.48 -1.92
CA ARG A 62 -20.32 -3.65 -2.24
C ARG A 62 -20.06 -4.09 -3.68
N ARG A 63 -20.19 -5.39 -3.94
CA ARG A 63 -20.09 -5.94 -5.29
C ARG A 63 -21.07 -5.23 -6.24
N GLY A 64 -20.56 -4.73 -7.36
CA GLY A 64 -21.31 -3.97 -8.38
C GLY A 64 -21.34 -2.45 -8.19
N ASP A 65 -20.80 -1.94 -7.07
CA ASP A 65 -20.66 -0.50 -6.85
C ASP A 65 -19.69 0.10 -7.88
N LEU A 66 -20.05 1.26 -8.42
CA LEU A 66 -19.10 2.13 -9.13
C LEU A 66 -18.29 2.88 -8.07
N VAL A 67 -17.03 2.49 -7.90
CA VAL A 67 -16.09 3.09 -6.96
C VAL A 67 -15.27 4.15 -7.68
N ARG A 68 -15.28 5.37 -7.12
CA ARG A 68 -14.42 6.47 -7.53
C ARG A 68 -13.40 6.74 -6.42
N ILE A 69 -12.14 6.87 -6.78
CA ILE A 69 -11.06 7.23 -5.85
C ILE A 69 -10.36 8.48 -6.37
N ARG A 70 -10.28 9.50 -5.52
CA ARG A 70 -9.66 10.78 -5.81
C ARG A 70 -8.37 10.89 -5.01
N PHE A 71 -7.28 11.06 -5.73
CA PHE A 71 -5.97 11.29 -5.14
C PHE A 71 -5.62 12.76 -5.25
N GLY A 72 -5.12 13.33 -4.16
CA GLY A 72 -4.44 14.62 -4.14
C GLY A 72 -3.07 14.44 -3.54
N ASN A 73 -2.02 14.75 -4.29
CA ASN A 73 -0.66 14.62 -3.80
C ASN A 73 -0.19 15.93 -3.17
N LEU A 74 -0.05 15.92 -1.84
CA LEU A 74 0.45 17.02 -1.02
C LEU A 74 1.91 16.83 -0.60
N SER A 75 2.57 15.78 -1.09
CA SER A 75 4.01 15.59 -0.92
C SER A 75 4.77 16.76 -1.52
N GLY A 76 5.94 17.09 -0.97
CA GLY A 76 6.79 18.19 -1.42
C GLY A 76 7.61 17.84 -2.67
N MET A 77 8.05 16.58 -2.80
CA MET A 77 8.97 16.14 -3.84
C MET A 77 8.47 14.92 -4.61
N ASP A 78 7.95 13.90 -3.93
CA ASP A 78 7.72 12.61 -4.57
C ASP A 78 6.38 12.52 -5.32
N ASN A 79 6.45 11.94 -6.52
CA ASN A 79 5.27 11.42 -7.19
C ASN A 79 4.93 10.02 -6.67
N HIS A 80 3.65 9.65 -6.74
CA HIS A 80 3.21 8.37 -6.20
C HIS A 80 2.47 7.54 -7.27
N PRO A 81 3.07 6.47 -7.79
CA PRO A 81 2.35 5.48 -8.59
C PRO A 81 1.46 4.65 -7.66
N ILE A 82 0.15 4.89 -7.64
CA ILE A 82 -0.79 4.13 -6.82
C ILE A 82 -1.31 2.95 -7.63
N HIS A 83 -1.03 1.73 -7.15
CA HIS A 83 -1.43 0.47 -7.74
C HIS A 83 -2.57 -0.15 -6.95
N LEU A 84 -3.55 -0.75 -7.65
CA LEU A 84 -4.64 -1.51 -7.06
C LEU A 84 -4.59 -2.96 -7.57
N HIS A 85 -4.54 -3.91 -6.64
CA HIS A 85 -4.56 -5.34 -6.96
C HIS A 85 -5.96 -5.78 -7.39
N GLY A 86 -6.04 -6.85 -8.20
CA GLY A 86 -7.31 -7.49 -8.59
C GLY A 86 -8.20 -6.71 -9.56
N TYR A 87 -7.88 -5.44 -9.84
CA TYR A 87 -8.70 -4.58 -10.67
C TYR A 87 -7.87 -3.80 -11.69
N SER A 88 -8.42 -3.68 -12.90
CA SER A 88 -8.15 -2.53 -13.76
C SER A 88 -9.17 -1.43 -13.50
N PHE A 89 -8.76 -0.18 -13.67
CA PHE A 89 -9.61 0.99 -13.52
C PHE A 89 -9.37 1.96 -14.68
N ASP A 90 -10.32 2.86 -14.91
CA ASP A 90 -10.12 3.98 -15.82
C ASP A 90 -9.58 5.19 -15.05
N ILE A 91 -8.59 5.87 -15.62
CA ILE A 91 -8.21 7.22 -15.20
C ILE A 91 -9.22 8.19 -15.83
N VAL A 92 -10.04 8.82 -14.99
CA VAL A 92 -11.24 9.56 -15.43
C VAL A 92 -11.16 11.06 -15.19
N GLY A 93 -10.09 11.57 -14.60
CA GLY A 93 -9.91 13.00 -14.42
C GLY A 93 -8.59 13.38 -13.77
N SER A 94 -8.34 14.68 -13.75
CA SER A 94 -7.20 15.31 -13.09
C SER A 94 -7.62 16.57 -12.32
N ASP A 95 -6.62 17.35 -11.89
CA ASP A 95 -6.73 18.75 -11.46
C ASP A 95 -7.59 19.63 -12.40
N GLY A 96 -7.60 19.36 -13.70
CA GLY A 96 -8.42 20.04 -14.70
C GLY A 96 -9.88 19.57 -14.78
N GLY A 97 -10.29 18.59 -13.98
CA GLY A 97 -11.64 18.02 -13.98
C GLY A 97 -11.73 16.66 -14.66
N MET A 98 -12.98 16.22 -14.91
CA MET A 98 -13.27 14.89 -15.45
C MET A 98 -13.01 14.84 -16.96
N PHE A 99 -12.37 13.78 -17.43
CA PHE A 99 -12.09 13.54 -18.84
C PHE A 99 -13.34 13.08 -19.60
N PRO A 100 -13.50 13.46 -20.87
CA PRO A 100 -14.49 12.84 -21.75
C PRO A 100 -14.18 11.35 -21.89
N ARG A 101 -15.20 10.53 -22.17
CA ARG A 101 -15.04 9.06 -22.26
C ARG A 101 -13.94 8.64 -23.25
N SER A 102 -13.76 9.37 -24.34
CA SER A 102 -12.74 9.09 -25.37
C SER A 102 -11.30 9.34 -24.91
N ALA A 103 -11.08 10.06 -23.80
CA ALA A 103 -9.76 10.37 -23.27
C ALA A 103 -9.44 9.60 -21.97
N ARG A 104 -10.36 8.74 -21.50
CA ARG A 104 -10.12 7.87 -20.35
C ARG A 104 -9.13 6.78 -20.75
N GLN A 105 -8.24 6.42 -19.83
CA GLN A 105 -7.22 5.41 -20.06
C GLN A 105 -7.36 4.28 -19.04
N PRO A 106 -7.45 3.01 -19.48
CA PRO A 106 -7.41 1.87 -18.58
C PRO A 106 -6.00 1.71 -18.00
N ALA A 107 -5.92 1.44 -16.71
CA ALA A 107 -4.68 1.20 -16.00
C ALA A 107 -4.90 0.30 -14.78
N THR A 108 -3.82 -0.24 -14.23
CA THR A 108 -3.79 -0.87 -12.89
C THR A 108 -2.99 -0.02 -11.90
N THR A 109 -2.26 0.97 -12.41
CA THR A 109 -1.44 1.90 -11.64
C THR A 109 -1.60 3.31 -12.19
N VAL A 110 -1.89 4.28 -11.31
CA VAL A 110 -1.99 5.69 -11.67
C VAL A 110 -0.86 6.48 -11.01
N ILE A 111 -0.06 7.17 -11.81
CA ILE A 111 0.92 8.12 -11.27
C ILE A 111 0.18 9.38 -10.84
N VAL A 112 0.37 9.77 -9.58
CA VAL A 112 -0.12 11.03 -8.99
C VAL A 112 1.08 11.97 -8.79
N PRO A 113 1.34 12.90 -9.73
CA PRO A 113 2.42 13.88 -9.60
C PRO A 113 2.26 14.79 -8.39
N THR A 114 3.37 15.31 -7.89
CA THR A 114 3.45 16.35 -6.85
C THR A 114 2.53 17.53 -7.14
N GLY A 115 1.78 17.98 -6.13
CA GLY A 115 0.86 19.13 -6.25
C GLY A 115 -0.36 18.91 -7.15
N SER A 116 -0.59 17.68 -7.63
CA SER A 116 -1.64 17.38 -8.61
C SER A 116 -2.73 16.46 -8.06
N CYS A 117 -3.82 16.37 -8.81
CA CYS A 117 -4.89 15.42 -8.55
C CYS A 117 -5.03 14.40 -9.69
N ARG A 118 -5.50 13.21 -9.32
CA ARG A 118 -5.92 12.14 -10.24
C ARG A 118 -7.20 11.52 -9.72
N VAL A 119 -8.08 11.14 -10.64
CA VAL A 119 -9.33 10.44 -10.31
C VAL A 119 -9.40 9.15 -11.10
N ILE A 120 -9.69 8.05 -10.41
CA ILE A 120 -9.89 6.75 -11.05
C ILE A 120 -11.30 6.23 -10.76
N GLU A 121 -11.84 5.42 -11.67
CA GLU A 121 -13.10 4.70 -11.53
C GLU A 121 -12.94 3.23 -11.85
N LEU A 122 -13.56 2.37 -11.03
CA LEU A 122 -13.74 0.95 -11.32
C LEU A 122 -15.13 0.50 -10.87
N VAL A 123 -15.63 -0.59 -11.45
CA VAL A 123 -16.77 -1.32 -10.91
C VAL A 123 -16.22 -2.43 -10.02
N ALA A 124 -16.69 -2.51 -8.77
CA ALA A 124 -16.25 -3.51 -7.80
C ALA A 124 -16.86 -4.88 -8.11
N GLU A 125 -16.41 -5.57 -9.16
CA GLU A 125 -16.99 -6.84 -9.63
C GLU A 125 -16.49 -8.07 -8.87
N HIS A 126 -15.30 -7.99 -8.28
CA HIS A 126 -14.59 -9.09 -7.63
C HIS A 126 -14.58 -8.94 -6.10
N SER A 127 -15.39 -9.75 -5.42
CA SER A 127 -15.36 -9.86 -3.95
C SER A 127 -14.00 -10.34 -3.47
N GLY A 128 -13.47 -9.72 -2.42
CA GLY A 128 -12.12 -9.99 -1.94
C GLY A 128 -11.55 -8.85 -1.10
N ASP A 129 -10.31 -9.05 -0.66
CA ASP A 129 -9.50 -8.02 -0.01
C ASP A 129 -8.31 -7.72 -0.92
N TRP A 130 -8.30 -6.51 -1.47
CA TRP A 130 -7.39 -6.12 -2.54
C TRP A 130 -6.45 -5.02 -2.07
N ALA A 131 -5.15 -5.32 -2.05
CA ALA A 131 -4.14 -4.34 -1.68
C ALA A 131 -4.16 -3.12 -2.62
N MET A 132 -4.07 -1.93 -2.04
CA MET A 132 -3.86 -0.68 -2.78
C MET A 132 -2.72 0.08 -2.14
N HIS A 133 -1.67 0.36 -2.91
CA HIS A 133 -0.45 0.94 -2.33
C HIS A 133 0.34 1.77 -3.33
N CYS A 134 1.25 2.59 -2.81
CA CYS A 134 2.27 3.20 -3.66
C CYS A 134 3.24 2.11 -4.15
N HIS A 135 3.53 2.12 -5.45
CA HIS A 135 4.35 1.12 -6.12
C HIS A 135 5.83 1.51 -6.20
N MET A 136 6.25 2.51 -5.42
CA MET A 136 7.66 2.74 -5.10
C MET A 136 7.99 2.01 -3.81
N THR A 137 8.93 1.06 -3.85
CA THR A 137 9.18 0.14 -2.74
C THR A 137 9.47 0.86 -1.43
N HIS A 138 10.27 1.92 -1.45
CA HIS A 138 10.60 2.68 -0.23
C HIS A 138 9.42 3.46 0.38
N HIS A 139 8.35 3.72 -0.40
CA HIS A 139 7.14 4.39 0.10
C HIS A 139 6.24 3.47 0.94
N VAL A 140 6.51 2.16 0.90
CA VAL A 140 5.79 1.15 1.68
C VAL A 140 6.63 0.54 2.80
N MET A 141 7.68 1.23 3.26
CA MET A 141 8.66 0.68 4.22
C MET A 141 8.69 1.38 5.59
N ASN A 142 7.88 2.43 5.82
CA ASN A 142 7.96 3.28 7.03
C ASN A 142 9.41 3.79 7.29
N GLN A 143 9.75 4.17 8.53
CA GLN A 143 11.05 4.77 8.87
C GLN A 143 12.21 3.78 8.70
N MET A 144 12.96 3.90 7.61
CA MET A 144 14.26 3.24 7.46
C MET A 144 15.27 3.90 8.41
N GLY A 145 15.64 3.23 9.50
CA GLY A 145 16.51 3.79 10.54
C GLY A 145 18.02 3.68 10.25
N HIS A 146 18.42 3.33 9.02
CA HIS A 146 19.83 3.11 8.68
C HIS A 146 20.12 3.43 7.21
N ASP A 147 21.37 3.79 6.93
CA ASP A 147 21.87 4.04 5.56
C ASP A 147 22.39 2.77 4.86
N PHE A 148 22.23 1.59 5.47
CA PHE A 148 22.64 0.35 4.83
C PHE A 148 21.77 0.03 3.60
N PRO A 149 22.38 -0.36 2.47
CA PRO A 149 21.64 -0.78 1.29
C PRO A 149 20.88 -2.08 1.57
N ASN A 150 19.82 -2.32 0.80
CA ASN A 150 19.10 -3.58 0.83
C ASN A 150 20.00 -4.71 0.29
N MET A 151 20.16 -5.79 1.05
CA MET A 151 21.08 -6.90 0.74
C MET A 151 20.38 -8.11 0.11
N VAL A 152 19.24 -7.90 -0.56
CA VAL A 152 18.49 -8.97 -1.26
C VAL A 152 19.42 -9.78 -2.16
N GLY A 153 19.46 -11.09 -1.95
CA GLY A 153 20.27 -12.02 -2.74
C GLY A 153 21.75 -12.14 -2.34
N ALA A 154 22.25 -11.38 -1.36
CA ALA A 154 23.62 -11.54 -0.86
C ALA A 154 23.73 -12.74 0.11
N ASP A 155 24.78 -13.57 0.00
CA ASP A 155 25.05 -14.60 1.02
C ASP A 155 25.79 -14.02 2.23
N VAL A 156 25.01 -13.61 3.23
CA VAL A 156 25.52 -12.96 4.45
C VAL A 156 25.61 -13.93 5.64
N ARG A 157 25.33 -15.22 5.46
CA ARG A 157 25.27 -16.21 6.57
C ARG A 157 26.58 -16.35 7.34
N ARG A 158 27.71 -16.22 6.65
CA ARG A 158 29.05 -16.28 7.27
C ARG A 158 29.38 -14.98 8.01
N PHE A 159 28.92 -13.85 7.49
CA PHE A 159 29.09 -12.54 8.08
C PHE A 159 28.23 -12.39 9.34
N ASP A 160 26.94 -12.69 9.24
CA ASP A 160 25.98 -12.62 10.36
C ASP A 160 26.42 -13.49 11.55
N ARG A 161 26.94 -14.70 11.30
CA ARG A 161 27.48 -15.55 12.38
C ARG A 161 28.64 -14.91 13.13
N ARG A 162 29.55 -14.23 12.43
CA ARG A 162 30.70 -13.56 13.04
C ARG A 162 30.29 -12.29 13.79
N VAL A 163 29.33 -11.54 13.25
CA VAL A 163 28.88 -10.30 13.89
C VAL A 163 27.99 -10.59 15.09
N ARG A 164 27.08 -11.58 15.02
CA ARG A 164 26.23 -12.01 16.15
C ARG A 164 27.02 -12.48 17.36
N SER A 165 28.24 -13.03 17.18
CA SER A 165 29.11 -13.38 18.30
C SER A 165 29.65 -12.17 19.06
N LEU A 166 29.61 -10.97 18.46
CA LEU A 166 30.08 -9.72 19.05
C LEU A 166 28.91 -8.80 19.44
N VAL A 167 27.83 -8.80 18.67
CA VAL A 167 26.64 -7.98 18.88
C VAL A 167 25.42 -8.90 18.88
N PRO A 168 24.98 -9.38 20.06
CA PRO A 168 23.76 -10.18 20.18
C PRO A 168 22.56 -9.42 19.62
N GLY A 169 21.81 -10.04 18.70
CA GLY A 169 20.66 -9.43 18.01
C GLY A 169 20.99 -8.76 16.68
N TYR A 170 22.26 -8.70 16.26
CA TYR A 170 22.60 -8.25 14.90
C TYR A 170 22.03 -9.19 13.83
N MET A 171 21.60 -8.61 12.73
CA MET A 171 21.20 -9.35 11.55
C MET A 171 21.27 -8.49 10.31
N THR A 172 21.57 -9.13 9.18
CA THR A 172 21.51 -8.42 7.91
C THR A 172 20.06 -8.28 7.44
N MET A 173 19.69 -7.04 7.14
CA MET A 173 18.37 -6.67 6.64
C MET A 173 18.18 -7.10 5.18
N GLY A 174 17.02 -7.68 4.87
CA GLY A 174 16.56 -7.83 3.49
C GLY A 174 17.14 -9.00 2.69
N GLN A 175 17.95 -9.90 3.27
CA GLN A 175 18.52 -11.04 2.54
C GLN A 175 17.45 -11.90 1.82
N ASN A 176 16.36 -12.20 2.53
CA ASN A 176 15.22 -13.00 2.03
C ASN A 176 13.95 -12.13 1.89
N GLY A 177 14.11 -10.82 1.64
CA GLY A 177 13.04 -9.84 1.73
C GLY A 177 12.77 -9.33 3.15
N MET A 178 11.78 -8.45 3.29
CA MET A 178 11.52 -7.72 4.54
C MET A 178 10.66 -8.49 5.56
N ALA A 179 10.04 -9.60 5.13
CA ALA A 179 9.15 -10.44 5.96
C ALA A 179 9.79 -10.90 7.26
N SER A 180 11.05 -11.34 7.18
CA SER A 180 11.81 -11.79 8.36
C SER A 180 11.92 -10.71 9.45
N MET A 181 11.93 -9.42 9.09
CA MET A 181 11.94 -8.30 10.04
C MET A 181 10.58 -8.09 10.70
N GLY A 182 9.51 -8.41 9.95
CA GLY A 182 8.11 -8.56 10.37
C GLY A 182 7.93 -9.31 11.69
N GLU A 183 8.75 -10.32 11.93
CA GLU A 183 8.48 -11.34 12.96
C GLU A 183 9.31 -11.18 14.25
N MET A 184 10.46 -10.49 14.23
CA MET A 184 11.39 -10.52 15.37
C MET A 184 11.11 -9.57 16.53
N GLY A 185 10.04 -8.76 16.47
CA GLY A 185 9.56 -8.00 17.63
C GLY A 185 10.60 -7.09 18.28
N MET A 186 11.40 -6.37 17.49
CA MET A 186 12.42 -5.46 18.02
C MET A 186 11.78 -4.28 18.76
N PRO A 187 12.36 -3.82 19.90
CA PRO A 187 11.92 -2.61 20.57
C PRO A 187 11.99 -1.41 19.63
N VAL A 188 10.89 -0.66 19.51
CA VAL A 188 10.81 0.55 18.70
C VAL A 188 10.93 1.77 19.61
N PRO A 189 11.74 2.78 19.27
CA PRO A 189 11.76 4.03 20.01
C PRO A 189 10.37 4.66 20.12
N THR A 190 10.11 5.37 21.22
CA THR A 190 8.87 6.15 21.38
C THR A 190 8.68 7.08 20.18
N ASN A 191 7.43 7.28 19.72
CA ASN A 191 7.11 8.10 18.55
C ASN A 191 7.70 7.64 17.20
N SER A 192 8.22 6.41 17.11
CA SER A 192 8.65 5.84 15.83
C SER A 192 7.66 4.79 15.34
N VAL A 193 7.48 4.74 14.02
CA VAL A 193 6.67 3.73 13.34
C VAL A 193 7.61 2.63 12.83
N PRO A 194 7.40 1.35 13.21
CA PRO A 194 8.28 0.28 12.77
C PRO A 194 8.24 0.11 11.24
N MET A 195 9.33 -0.41 10.69
CA MET A 195 9.43 -0.84 9.28
C MET A 195 8.64 -2.13 8.98
N ARG A 196 7.44 -2.24 9.53
CA ARG A 196 6.57 -3.41 9.42
C ARG A 196 5.19 -2.90 9.10
N GLY A 197 4.43 -3.66 8.33
CA GLY A 197 3.01 -3.40 8.18
C GLY A 197 2.26 -3.90 9.41
N GLY A 198 1.33 -4.81 9.20
CA GLY A 198 0.44 -5.29 10.23
C GLY A 198 -0.19 -6.62 9.84
N PRO A 199 -1.07 -7.17 10.71
CA PRO A 199 -1.67 -8.46 10.47
C PRO A 199 -2.49 -8.45 9.18
N GLY A 200 -2.34 -9.50 8.38
CA GLY A 200 -3.19 -9.86 7.25
C GLY A 200 -3.91 -11.19 7.50
N ALA A 201 -4.80 -11.57 6.57
CA ALA A 201 -5.59 -12.80 6.70
C ALA A 201 -4.75 -14.09 6.75
N PHE A 202 -3.57 -14.10 6.12
CA PHE A 202 -2.71 -15.29 5.97
C PHE A 202 -1.32 -15.12 6.60
N GLY A 203 -1.10 -14.07 7.38
CA GLY A 203 0.21 -13.73 7.92
C GLY A 203 0.41 -12.23 8.00
N ASN A 204 1.61 -11.81 8.38
CA ASN A 204 1.95 -10.39 8.43
C ASN A 204 2.05 -9.80 7.02
N ILE A 205 1.49 -8.60 6.82
CA ILE A 205 1.71 -7.79 5.62
C ILE A 205 2.95 -6.95 5.88
N ASP A 206 3.98 -7.10 5.05
CA ASP A 206 5.28 -6.45 5.26
C ASP A 206 5.38 -5.06 4.64
N MET A 207 4.29 -4.58 4.03
CA MET A 207 4.16 -3.22 3.54
C MET A 207 3.63 -2.30 4.65
N GLY A 208 4.46 -1.38 5.11
CA GLY A 208 4.07 -0.22 5.91
C GLY A 208 3.73 0.99 5.02
N GLY A 209 3.58 2.18 5.61
CA GLY A 209 3.52 3.43 4.85
C GLY A 209 2.25 3.61 4.01
N MET A 210 2.43 3.96 2.72
CA MET A 210 1.33 4.18 1.77
C MET A 210 0.71 2.88 1.29
N PHE A 211 -0.08 2.25 2.16
CA PHE A 211 -0.82 1.03 1.88
C PHE A 211 -2.22 1.11 2.51
N THR A 212 -3.21 0.58 1.81
CA THR A 212 -4.55 0.29 2.34
C THR A 212 -5.15 -0.90 1.58
N ILE A 213 -6.37 -1.29 1.91
CA ILE A 213 -7.06 -2.45 1.35
C ILE A 213 -8.42 -2.01 0.85
N LEU A 214 -8.73 -2.29 -0.42
CA LEU A 214 -10.09 -2.26 -0.94
C LEU A 214 -10.77 -3.57 -0.57
N LYS A 215 -11.76 -3.51 0.33
CA LYS A 215 -12.57 -4.63 0.78
C LYS A 215 -13.90 -4.62 0.04
N VAL A 216 -14.13 -5.67 -0.75
CA VAL A 216 -15.37 -5.84 -1.53
C VAL A 216 -16.17 -7.02 -0.99
N ARG A 217 -17.45 -6.81 -0.68
CA ARG A 217 -18.37 -7.87 -0.23
C ARG A 217 -19.66 -7.88 -1.05
N GLU A 218 -20.26 -9.06 -1.18
CA GLU A 218 -21.57 -9.20 -1.85
C GLU A 218 -22.70 -8.67 -0.98
N ASN A 219 -22.76 -9.13 0.27
CA ASN A 219 -23.86 -8.88 1.20
C ASN A 219 -23.45 -7.87 2.28
N LEU A 220 -23.22 -6.63 1.86
CA LEU A 220 -22.78 -5.54 2.73
C LEU A 220 -24.00 -4.85 3.37
N THR A 221 -24.10 -4.87 4.70
CA THR A 221 -25.21 -4.23 5.45
C THR A 221 -24.87 -2.82 5.94
N SER A 222 -23.59 -2.52 6.14
CA SER A 222 -23.02 -1.19 6.39
C SER A 222 -21.64 -1.09 5.73
N TYR A 223 -21.13 0.13 5.58
CA TYR A 223 -19.80 0.40 5.00
C TYR A 223 -18.67 0.48 6.04
N ASP A 224 -18.91 -0.05 7.24
CA ASP A 224 -17.87 -0.25 8.24
C ASP A 224 -16.92 -1.38 7.79
N ASP A 225 -15.74 -1.50 8.40
CA ASP A 225 -14.79 -2.58 8.06
C ASP A 225 -15.45 -3.97 8.28
N PRO A 226 -15.66 -4.77 7.22
CA PRO A 226 -16.32 -6.06 7.33
C PRO A 226 -15.38 -7.19 7.81
N GLY A 227 -14.15 -6.86 8.23
CA GLY A 227 -13.14 -7.86 8.58
C GLY A 227 -12.48 -8.50 7.35
N TRP A 228 -11.77 -9.61 7.52
CA TRP A 228 -11.08 -10.31 6.43
C TRP A 228 -12.05 -11.06 5.52
N PHE A 229 -11.72 -11.14 4.23
CA PHE A 229 -12.53 -11.89 3.27
C PHE A 229 -12.43 -13.40 3.51
N GLU A 230 -13.59 -14.05 3.65
CA GLU A 230 -13.69 -15.51 3.72
C GLU A 230 -13.62 -16.10 2.31
N ASN A 231 -12.50 -16.75 2.02
CA ASN A 231 -12.25 -17.33 0.70
C ASN A 231 -13.05 -18.63 0.52
N PRO A 232 -13.74 -18.83 -0.61
CA PRO A 232 -14.47 -20.07 -0.84
C PRO A 232 -13.56 -21.32 -0.77
N PRO A 233 -14.09 -22.48 -0.36
CA PRO A 233 -13.30 -23.71 -0.31
C PRO A 233 -12.65 -24.03 -1.67
N GLY A 234 -11.35 -24.32 -1.66
CA GLY A 234 -10.59 -24.67 -2.86
C GLY A 234 -10.09 -23.50 -3.71
N THR A 235 -10.34 -22.24 -3.32
CA THR A 235 -9.83 -21.06 -4.07
C THR A 235 -8.50 -20.54 -3.54
N LEU A 236 -8.05 -21.00 -2.37
CA LEU A 236 -6.78 -20.61 -1.80
C LEU A 236 -5.62 -21.38 -2.43
N ALA A 237 -4.51 -20.67 -2.63
CA ALA A 237 -3.26 -21.30 -2.99
C ALA A 237 -2.83 -22.28 -1.88
N ARG A 238 -2.28 -23.41 -2.29
CA ARG A 238 -1.65 -24.39 -1.41
C ARG A 238 -0.23 -24.65 -1.88
N GLN A 239 0.57 -25.23 -1.00
CA GLN A 239 1.86 -25.77 -1.42
C GLN A 239 1.63 -26.80 -2.53
N ALA A 240 2.40 -26.67 -3.61
CA ALA A 240 2.44 -27.67 -4.67
C ALA A 240 3.06 -28.96 -4.13
N THR A 241 2.52 -30.10 -4.54
CA THR A 241 3.11 -31.41 -4.22
C THR A 241 4.38 -31.64 -5.02
N ASP A 242 5.28 -32.49 -4.54
CA ASP A 242 6.53 -32.82 -5.25
C ASP A 242 6.26 -33.32 -6.68
N ALA A 243 5.16 -34.05 -6.88
CA ALA A 243 4.74 -34.52 -8.19
C ALA A 243 4.30 -33.38 -9.13
N GLU A 244 3.60 -32.37 -8.60
CA GLU A 244 3.22 -31.17 -9.37
C GLU A 244 4.44 -30.32 -9.71
N LEU A 245 5.34 -30.13 -8.75
CA LEU A 245 6.61 -29.42 -8.96
C LEU A 245 7.47 -30.12 -10.01
N ALA A 246 7.61 -31.45 -9.93
CA ALA A 246 8.34 -32.24 -10.92
C ALA A 246 7.68 -32.20 -12.31
N ALA A 247 6.34 -32.20 -12.38
CA ALA A 247 5.62 -32.06 -13.64
C ALA A 247 5.86 -30.69 -14.31
N ASP A 248 6.03 -29.65 -13.51
CA ASP A 248 6.38 -28.30 -13.96
C ASP A 248 7.89 -28.08 -14.15
N GLY A 249 8.71 -29.12 -13.96
CA GLY A 249 10.17 -29.07 -14.12
C GLY A 249 10.88 -28.24 -13.04
N VAL A 250 10.26 -28.08 -11.88
CA VAL A 250 10.84 -27.41 -10.72
C VAL A 250 11.57 -28.45 -9.86
N ASP A 251 12.91 -28.35 -9.80
CA ASP A 251 13.71 -29.18 -8.90
C ASP A 251 13.45 -28.78 -7.43
N THR A 252 13.11 -29.77 -6.61
CA THR A 252 12.86 -29.64 -5.15
C THR A 252 14.07 -29.99 -4.32
#